data_AF-A0A9E0C673-F1
#
_entry.id   AF-A0A9E0C673-F1
#
_cell.length_a   1.000
_cell.length_b   1.000
_cell.length_c   1.000
_cell.angle_alpha   90.00
_cell.angle_beta   90.00
_cell.angle_gamma   90.00
#
_symmetry.space_group_name_H-M   'P 1'
#
loop_
_entity.id
_entity.type
_entity.pdbx_description
1 polymer ?
#
loop_
_entity_poly.entity_id
_entity_poly.type
_entity_poly.pdbx_seq_one_letter_code
_entity_poly.pdbx_strand_id
1 'polypeptide(L)'
;MMHKLELTSRTARKARTRSLIQIGALCDKAKVLEAFGIVLGEDLQKSPQMKEPVAALFKGFLDLKEMVSAGEVHQQLYATQGLEALRKLNEEALK
;
A
#
# COMPACT_ATOMS: atom_id res chain seq x y z
N MET A 1 20.46 6.06 10.85
CA MET A 1 20.46 5.21 12.06
C MET A 1 19.06 4.63 12.25
N MET A 2 18.90 3.31 12.11
CA MET A 2 17.64 2.66 12.46
C MET A 2 17.51 2.61 13.98
N HIS A 3 16.49 3.28 14.53
CA HIS A 3 16.09 3.08 15.93
C HIS A 3 15.65 1.62 16.08
N LYS A 4 16.51 0.79 16.67
CA LYS A 4 16.19 -0.58 17.02
C LYS A 4 15.31 -0.52 18.27
N LEU A 5 14.01 -0.25 18.07
CA LEU A 5 13.03 -0.38 19.14
C LEU A 5 13.06 -1.84 19.62
N GLU A 6 13.41 -2.06 20.89
CA GLU A 6 13.16 -3.33 21.56
C GLU A 6 11.65 -3.52 21.71
N LEU A 7 11.03 -3.97 20.63
CA LEU A 7 9.61 -4.27 20.59
C LEU A 7 9.41 -5.62 21.25
N THR A 8 8.68 -5.66 22.36
CA THR A 8 8.05 -6.90 22.79
C THR A 8 7.22 -7.46 21.62
N SER A 9 7.13 -8.78 21.50
CA SER A 9 6.45 -9.44 20.37
C SER A 9 5.03 -8.91 20.12
N ARG A 10 4.32 -8.52 21.20
CA ARG A 10 2.98 -7.92 21.15
C ARG A 10 3.00 -6.51 20.55
N THR A 11 3.93 -5.66 20.97
CA THR A 11 4.05 -4.28 20.44
C THR A 11 4.51 -4.31 18.98
N ALA A 12 5.43 -5.20 18.62
CA ALA A 12 5.87 -5.41 17.23
C ALA A 12 4.70 -5.82 16.32
N ARG A 13 3.91 -6.81 16.74
CA ARG A 13 2.74 -7.26 15.98
C ARG A 13 1.75 -6.14 15.75
N LYS A 14 1.42 -5.37 16.79
CA LYS A 14 0.49 -4.24 16.71
C LYS A 14 0.99 -3.15 15.75
N ALA A 15 2.27 -2.80 15.82
CA ALA A 15 2.88 -1.83 14.92
C ALA A 15 2.80 -2.32 13.46
N ARG A 16 3.19 -3.58 13.20
CA ARG A 16 3.11 -4.19 11.88
C ARG A 16 1.70 -4.17 11.31
N THR A 17 0.69 -4.57 12.09
CA THR A 17 -0.71 -4.53 11.65
C THR A 17 -1.14 -3.11 11.29
N ARG A 18 -0.80 -2.10 12.10
CA ARG A 18 -1.13 -0.70 11.80
C ARG A 18 -0.48 -0.20 10.51
N SER A 19 0.81 -0.50 10.30
CA SER A 19 1.51 -0.12 9.06
C SER A 19 0.87 -0.77 7.84
N LEU A 20 0.51 -2.06 7.92
CA LEU A 20 -0.17 -2.75 6.82
C LEU A 20 -1.55 -2.16 6.53
N ILE A 21 -2.34 -1.84 7.56
CA ILE A 21 -3.64 -1.17 7.41
C ILE A 21 -3.46 0.18 6.73
N GLN A 22 -2.47 0.98 7.14
CA GLN A 22 -2.21 2.29 6.55
C GLN A 22 -1.83 2.18 5.07
N ILE A 23 -0.96 1.24 4.70
CA ILE A 23 -0.58 1.02 3.30
C ILE A 23 -1.78 0.52 2.49
N GLY A 24 -2.55 -0.43 3.03
CA GLY A 24 -3.76 -0.94 2.38
C GLY A 24 -4.79 0.17 2.12
N ALA A 25 -4.98 1.09 3.08
CA ALA A 25 -5.85 2.25 2.90
C ALA A 25 -5.34 3.22 1.81
N LEU A 26 -4.02 3.36 1.63
CA LEU A 26 -3.45 4.14 0.52
C LEU A 26 -3.69 3.46 -0.84
N CYS A 27 -3.54 2.13 -0.91
CA CYS A 27 -3.86 1.36 -2.11
C CYS A 27 -5.33 1.51 -2.51
N ASP A 28 -6.24 1.49 -1.54
CA ASP A 28 -7.67 1.71 -1.75
C ASP A 28 -7.96 3.13 -2.26
N LYS A 29 -7.42 4.16 -1.59
CA LYS A 29 -7.56 5.56 -2.02
C LYS A 29 -7.04 5.81 -3.43
N ALA A 30 -5.97 5.13 -3.82
CA ALA A 30 -5.40 5.22 -5.17
C ALA A 30 -6.14 4.33 -6.19
N LYS A 31 -7.23 3.66 -5.80
CA LYS A 31 -8.02 2.71 -6.60
C LYS A 31 -7.20 1.55 -7.18
N VAL A 32 -6.08 1.23 -6.55
CA VAL A 32 -5.20 0.13 -6.99
C VAL A 32 -5.92 -1.20 -6.84
N LEU A 33 -6.63 -1.41 -5.72
CA LEU A 33 -7.33 -2.67 -5.49
C LEU A 33 -8.43 -2.90 -6.53
N GLU A 34 -9.23 -1.86 -6.82
CA GLU A 34 -10.25 -1.87 -7.87
C GLU A 34 -9.64 -2.17 -9.25
N ALA A 35 -8.53 -1.52 -9.60
CA ALA A 35 -7.85 -1.71 -10.89
C ALA A 35 -7.36 -3.15 -11.12
N PHE A 36 -7.04 -3.88 -10.04
CA PHE A 36 -6.67 -5.30 -10.10
C PHE A 36 -7.86 -6.24 -9.86
N GLY A 37 -9.08 -5.73 -9.70
CA GLY A 37 -10.28 -6.55 -9.46
C GLY A 37 -10.33 -7.18 -8.06
N ILE A 38 -9.66 -6.58 -7.07
CA ILE A 38 -9.64 -7.06 -5.69
C ILE A 38 -10.77 -6.39 -4.90
N VAL A 39 -11.65 -7.21 -4.33
CA VAL A 39 -12.77 -6.74 -3.52
C VAL A 39 -12.33 -6.58 -2.06
N LEU A 40 -12.46 -5.37 -1.53
CA LEU A 40 -12.21 -5.11 -0.11
C LEU A 40 -13.29 -5.74 0.78
N GLY A 41 -12.88 -6.27 1.93
CA GLY A 41 -13.75 -6.94 2.89
C GLY A 41 -13.92 -8.44 2.64
N GLU A 42 -13.45 -8.95 1.50
CA GLU A 42 -13.40 -10.38 1.23
C GLU A 42 -12.21 -11.05 1.96
N ASP A 43 -12.43 -12.27 2.46
CA ASP A 43 -11.35 -13.08 3.04
C ASP A 43 -10.52 -13.68 1.90
N LEU A 44 -9.51 -12.93 1.44
CA LEU A 44 -8.63 -13.30 0.32
C LEU A 44 -7.95 -14.67 0.50
N GLN A 45 -7.87 -15.21 1.73
CA GLN A 45 -7.31 -16.54 1.96
C GLN A 45 -8.31 -17.67 1.65
N LYS A 46 -9.60 -17.38 1.72
CA LYS A 46 -10.69 -18.34 1.48
C LYS A 46 -11.36 -18.17 0.13
N SER A 47 -10.87 -17.22 -0.66
CA SER A 47 -11.45 -16.79 -1.92
C SER A 47 -10.56 -17.21 -3.10
N PRO A 48 -10.83 -18.35 -3.77
CA PRO A 48 -9.97 -18.88 -4.84
C PRO A 48 -9.91 -18.00 -6.09
N GLN A 49 -11.04 -17.41 -6.46
CA GLN A 49 -11.22 -16.37 -7.48
C GLN A 49 -10.31 -15.14 -7.27
N MET A 50 -9.96 -14.80 -6.02
CA MET A 50 -9.06 -13.68 -5.72
C MET A 50 -7.58 -14.04 -5.88
N LYS A 51 -7.23 -15.31 -6.12
CA LYS A 51 -5.84 -15.75 -6.25
C LYS A 51 -5.10 -15.06 -7.40
N GLU A 52 -5.73 -14.98 -8.56
CA GLU A 52 -5.14 -14.34 -9.74
C GLU A 52 -5.02 -12.81 -9.59
N PRO A 53 -6.09 -12.08 -9.19
CA PRO A 53 -5.99 -10.66 -8.82
C PRO A 53 -4.87 -10.34 -7.83
N VAL A 54 -4.75 -11.11 -6.75
CA VAL A 54 -3.70 -10.91 -5.73
C VAL A 54 -2.31 -11.18 -6.29
N ALA A 55 -2.15 -12.21 -7.13
CA ALA A 55 -0.87 -12.51 -7.78
C ALA A 55 -0.47 -11.40 -8.78
N ALA A 56 -1.43 -10.85 -9.53
CA ALA A 56 -1.21 -9.73 -10.43
C ALA A 56 -0.77 -8.47 -9.68
N LEU A 57 -1.45 -8.13 -8.57
CA LEU A 57 -1.04 -7.04 -7.69
C LEU A 57 0.39 -7.25 -7.15
N PHE A 58 0.72 -8.48 -6.75
CA PHE A 58 2.08 -8.80 -6.30
C PHE A 58 3.12 -8.57 -7.39
N LYS A 59 2.84 -8.92 -8.65
CA LYS A 59 3.75 -8.62 -9.76
C LYS A 59 3.98 -7.12 -9.92
N GLY A 60 2.92 -6.30 -9.81
CA GLY A 60 3.04 -4.84 -9.83
C GLY A 60 3.93 -4.29 -8.72
N PHE A 61 3.89 -4.88 -7.51
CA PHE A 61 4.83 -4.50 -6.45
C PHE A 61 6.28 -4.89 -6.75
N LEU A 62 6.51 -6.00 -7.46
CA LEU A 62 7.85 -6.37 -7.90
C LEU A 62 8.40 -5.36 -8.92
N ASP A 63 7.57 -4.92 -9.87
CA ASP A 63 7.95 -3.86 -10.84
C ASP A 63 8.26 -2.55 -10.12
N LEU A 64 7.40 -2.12 -9.19
CA LEU A 64 7.65 -0.90 -8.41
C LEU A 64 8.96 -0.99 -7.63
N LYS A 65 9.25 -2.13 -7.02
CA LYS A 65 10.52 -2.37 -6.31
C LYS A 65 11.71 -2.25 -7.27
N GLU A 66 11.61 -2.81 -8.47
CA GLU A 66 12.65 -2.73 -9.49
C GLU A 66 12.90 -1.29 -9.94
N MET A 67 11.85 -0.52 -10.24
CA MET A 67 11.96 0.91 -10.59
C MET A 67 12.65 1.71 -9.48
N VAL A 68 12.31 1.46 -8.21
CA VAL A 68 12.98 2.10 -7.07
C VAL A 68 14.46 1.72 -7.00
N SER A 69 14.79 0.45 -7.23
CA SER A 69 16.18 -0.05 -7.17
C SER A 69 17.02 0.47 -8.33
N ALA A 70 16.41 0.66 -9.51
CA ALA A 70 17.03 1.21 -10.71
C ALA A 70 17.23 2.74 -10.64
N GLY A 71 16.69 3.41 -9.62
CA GLY A 71 16.77 4.87 -9.48
C GLY A 71 15.77 5.64 -10.35
N GLU A 72 14.80 4.95 -10.95
CA GLU A 72 13.76 5.55 -11.79
C GLU A 72 12.70 6.30 -10.95
N VAL A 73 12.62 5.99 -9.65
CA VAL A 73 11.74 6.67 -8.71
C VAL A 73 12.50 7.76 -7.96
N HIS A 74 12.31 9.01 -8.36
CA HIS A 74 12.82 10.17 -7.63
C HIS A 74 12.00 10.41 -6.35
N GLN A 75 12.37 9.72 -5.27
CA GLN A 75 11.59 9.62 -4.02
C GLN A 75 11.10 10.97 -3.47
N GLN A 76 11.94 12.01 -3.48
CA GLN A 76 11.55 13.33 -2.97
C GLN A 76 10.43 13.98 -3.82
N LEU A 77 10.50 13.80 -5.14
CA LEU A 77 9.51 14.37 -6.06
C LEU A 77 8.18 13.63 -5.92
N TYR A 78 8.24 12.30 -5.86
CA TYR A 78 7.08 11.44 -5.62
C TYR A 78 6.41 11.75 -4.29
N ALA A 79 7.19 12.05 -3.24
CA ALA A 79 6.63 12.45 -1.95
C ALA A 79 5.84 13.76 -2.06
N THR A 80 6.38 14.78 -2.72
CA THR A 80 5.68 16.05 -2.93
C THR A 80 4.40 15.87 -3.74
N GLN A 81 4.49 15.17 -4.88
CA GLN A 81 3.34 14.90 -5.75
C GLN A 81 2.28 14.03 -5.06
N GLY A 82 2.69 13.01 -4.31
CA GLY A 82 1.80 12.13 -3.57
C GLY A 82 1.06 12.84 -2.43
N LEU A 83 1.73 13.74 -1.70
CA LEU A 83 1.07 14.56 -0.67
C LEU A 83 0.03 15.50 -1.27
N GLU A 84 0.32 16.12 -2.41
CA GLU A 84 -0.63 16.98 -3.12
C GLU A 84 -1.85 16.18 -3.62
N ALA A 85 -1.62 15.00 -4.21
CA ALA A 85 -2.69 14.13 -4.67
C ALA A 85 -3.61 13.68 -3.51
N LEU A 86 -3.02 13.27 -2.38
CA LEU A 86 -3.78 12.90 -1.19
C LEU A 86 -4.62 14.06 -0.65
N ARG A 87 -4.08 15.27 -0.66
CA ARG A 87 -4.79 16.47 -0.22
C ARG A 87 -6.01 16.73 -1.11
N LYS A 88 -5.85 16.71 -2.44
CA LYS A 88 -6.95 16.91 -3.41
C LYS A 88 -8.06 15.87 -3.22
N LEU A 89 -7.71 14.60 -3.10
CA LEU A 89 -8.69 13.53 -2.85
C LEU A 89 -9.50 13.75 -1.57
N ASN A 90 -8.86 14.24 -0.49
CA ASN A 90 -9.56 14.52 0.76
C ASN A 90 -10.47 15.75 0.66
N GLU A 91 -10.07 16.77 -0.11
CA GLU A 91 -10.91 17.96 -0.36
C GLU A 91 -12.15 17.61 -1.20
N GLU A 92 -12.02 16.68 -2.16
CA GLU A 92 -13.15 16.18 -2.97
C GLU A 92 -14.12 15.33 -2.15
N ALA A 93 -13.62 14.50 -1.23
CA ALA A 93 -14.47 13.65 -0.38
C ALA A 93 -15.29 14.41 0.68
N LEU A 94 -14.98 15.69 0.93
CA LEU A 94 -15.67 16.57 1.88
C LEU A 94 -16.75 17.45 1.23
N LYS A 95 -16.90 17.39 -0.09
CA LYS A 95 -17.93 18.10 -0.86
C LYS A 95 -19.12 17.18 -1.11
#